data_AF-A0A933DDF1-F1
#
_entry.id   AF-A0A933DDF1-F1
#
_cell.length_a   1.000
_cell.length_b   1.000
_cell.length_c   1.000
_cell.angle_alpha   90.00
_cell.angle_beta   90.00
_cell.angle_gamma   90.00
#
_symmetry.space_group_name_H-M   'P 1'
#
loop_
_entity.id
_entity.type
_entity.pdbx_description
1 polymer ?
#
loop_
_entity_poly.entity_id
_entity_poly.type
_entity_poly.pdbx_seq_one_letter_code
_entity_poly.pdbx_strand_id
1 'polypeptide(L)' 'MLTIYQPSSLIHTIVALMFYILMAGFAIYSFLALYALNRFGRSKLLSAAVSLLYLIIAASLFAAAQSNLNSIKF' A
#
# COMPACT_ATOMS: atom_id res chain seq x y z
N MET A 1 20.22 -5.01 -3.99
CA MET A 1 19.48 -5.65 -5.10
C MET A 1 18.02 -5.70 -4.72
N LEU A 2 17.14 -5.01 -5.46
CA LEU A 2 15.69 -5.11 -5.29
C LEU A 2 15.25 -6.44 -5.91
N THR A 3 14.89 -7.41 -5.08
CA THR A 3 14.33 -8.69 -5.53
C THR A 3 12.90 -8.45 -6.01
N ILE A 4 12.75 -8.18 -7.30
CA ILE A 4 11.46 -8.05 -7.97
C ILE A 4 10.81 -9.43 -7.99
N TYR A 5 9.63 -9.57 -7.40
CA TYR A 5 8.90 -10.84 -7.34
C TYR A 5 8.50 -11.29 -8.75
N GLN A 6 9.00 -12.44 -9.18
CA GLN A 6 8.59 -13.11 -10.41
C GLN A 6 7.62 -14.24 -10.08
N PRO A 7 6.35 -14.16 -10.50
CA PRO A 7 5.38 -15.22 -10.24
C PRO A 7 5.76 -16.48 -11.03
N SER A 8 5.92 -17.61 -10.33
CA SER A 8 6.29 -18.91 -10.91
C SER A 8 5.09 -19.72 -11.42
N SER A 9 3.86 -19.33 -11.07
CA SER A 9 2.62 -20.01 -11.47
C SER A 9 1.45 -19.03 -11.66
N LEU A 10 0.45 -19.42 -12.47
CA LEU A 10 -0.74 -18.60 -12.75
C LEU A 10 -1.47 -18.14 -11.48
N ILE A 11 -1.52 -18.99 -10.46
CA ILE A 11 -2.17 -18.70 -9.17
C ILE A 11 -1.43 -17.57 -8.44
N HIS A 12 -0.09 -17.59 -8.44
CA HIS A 12 0.73 -16.54 -7.85
C HIS A 12 0.51 -15.19 -8.55
N THR A 13 0.33 -15.19 -9.88
CA THR A 13 0.04 -13.98 -10.65
C THR A 13 -1.31 -13.39 -10.26
N ILE A 14 -2.36 -14.23 -10.14
CA ILE A 14 -3.72 -13.77 -9.78
C ILE A 14 -3.73 -13.19 -8.36
N VAL A 15 -3.12 -13.86 -7.39
CA VAL A 15 -3.07 -13.39 -5.99
C VAL A 15 -2.27 -12.10 -5.89
N ALA A 16 -1.11 -12.02 -6.57
CA ALA A 16 -0.32 -10.79 -6.61
C ALA A 16 -1.11 -9.64 -7.27
N LEU A 17 -1.79 -9.89 -8.38
CA LEU A 17 -2.62 -8.90 -9.08
C LEU A 17 -3.74 -8.36 -8.18
N MET A 18 -4.49 -9.24 -7.50
CA MET A 18 -5.54 -8.83 -6.56
C MET A 18 -4.98 -7.97 -5.42
N PHE A 19 -3.80 -8.33 -4.90
CA PHE A 19 -3.14 -7.55 -3.86
C PHE A 19 -2.72 -6.17 -4.35
N TYR A 20 -2.13 -6.08 -5.55
CA TYR A 20 -1.76 -4.80 -6.15
C TYR A 20 -2.97 -3.91 -6.44
N ILE A 21 -4.11 -4.48 -6.85
CA ILE A 21 -5.38 -3.75 -7.03
C ILE A 21 -5.87 -3.17 -5.70
N LEU A 22 -5.82 -3.96 -4.62
CA LEU A 22 -6.18 -3.50 -3.27
C LEU A 22 -5.25 -2.38 -2.78
N MET A 23 -3.93 -2.53 -2.98
CA MET A 23 -2.96 -1.47 -2.68
C MET A 23 -3.23 -0.19 -3.48
N ALA A 24 -3.57 -0.31 -4.78
CA ALA A 24 -3.91 0.82 -5.61
C ALA A 24 -5.19 1.52 -5.11
N GLY A 25 -6.22 0.76 -4.75
CA GLY A 25 -7.45 1.30 -4.15
C GLY A 25 -7.18 2.02 -2.82
N PHE A 26 -6.37 1.42 -1.95
CA PHE A 26 -5.96 2.03 -0.69
C PHE A 26 -5.17 3.34 -0.91
N ALA A 27 -4.25 3.36 -1.87
CA ALA A 27 -3.49 4.56 -2.22
C ALA A 27 -4.40 5.69 -2.69
N ILE A 28 -5.35 5.41 -3.59
CA ILE A 28 -6.34 6.39 -4.07
C ILE A 28 -7.17 6.93 -2.91
N TYR A 29 -7.70 6.05 -2.06
CA TYR A 29 -8.46 6.46 -0.87
C TYR A 29 -7.63 7.35 0.06
N SER A 30 -6.37 6.98 0.30
CA SER A 30 -5.43 7.74 1.13
C SER A 30 -5.20 9.15 0.57
N PHE A 31 -5.00 9.28 -0.74
CA PHE A 31 -4.86 10.59 -1.38
C PHE A 31 -6.11 11.45 -1.22
N LEU A 32 -7.30 10.85 -1.38
CA LEU A 32 -8.57 11.56 -1.19
C LEU A 32 -8.74 12.05 0.25
N ALA A 33 -8.43 11.18 1.22
CA ALA A 33 -8.50 11.50 2.64
C ALA A 33 -7.51 12.61 3.02
N LEU A 34 -6.27 12.55 2.53
CA LEU A 34 -5.26 13.58 2.76
C LEU A 34 -5.62 14.90 2.08
N TYR A 35 -6.18 14.85 0.87
CA TYR A 35 -6.68 16.05 0.21
C TYR A 35 -7.81 16.70 1.01
N ALA A 36 -8.79 15.91 1.47
CA ALA A 36 -9.89 16.41 2.30
C ALA A 36 -9.37 17.00 3.62
N LEU A 37 -8.42 16.32 4.27
CA LEU A 37 -7.83 16.77 5.54
C LEU A 37 -7.00 18.04 5.37
N ASN A 38 -6.28 18.19 4.25
CA ASN A 38 -5.52 19.41 3.96
C ASN A 38 -6.40 20.58 3.51
N ARG A 39 -7.51 20.31 2.81
CA ARG A 39 -8.43 21.34 2.30
C ARG A 39 -9.43 21.83 3.35
N PHE A 40 -9.96 20.93 4.16
CA PHE A 40 -11.03 21.20 5.12
C PHE A 40 -10.58 21.12 6.58
N GLY A 41 -9.40 20.58 6.86
CA GLY A 41 -8.87 20.50 8.22
C GLY A 41 -8.42 21.85 8.75
N ARG A 42 -8.88 22.19 9.97
CA ARG A 42 -8.43 23.40 10.68
C ARG A 42 -6.95 23.34 11.10
N SER A 43 -6.41 22.14 11.33
CA SER A 43 -5.03 21.95 11.80
C SER A 43 -4.14 21.31 10.74
N LYS A 44 -3.21 22.09 10.20
CA LYS A 44 -2.21 21.61 9.23
C LYS A 44 -1.25 20.58 9.84
N LEU A 45 -0.99 20.69 11.16
CA LEU A 45 -0.09 19.80 11.89
C LEU A 45 -0.72 18.40 12.04
N LEU A 46 -2.02 18.34 12.29
CA LEU A 46 -2.76 17.07 12.31
C LEU A 46 -2.76 16.40 10.92
N SER A 47 -2.90 17.20 9.85
CA SER A 47 -2.83 16.69 8.47
C SER A 47 -1.47 16.06 8.15
N ALA A 48 -0.38 16.70 8.57
CA ALA A 48 0.97 16.17 8.40
C ALA A 48 1.22 14.89 9.23
N ALA A 49 0.67 14.80 10.45
CA ALA A 49 0.79 13.60 11.27
C ALA A 49 0.02 12.42 10.66
N VAL A 50 -1.18 12.66 10.13
CA VAL A 50 -2.01 11.64 9.48
C VAL A 50 -1.40 11.19 8.15
N SER A 51 -0.79 12.09 7.36
CA SER A 51 -0.09 11.72 6.13
C SER A 51 1.13 10.83 6.40
N LEU A 52 1.89 11.14 7.44
CA LEU A 52 3.00 10.30 7.91
C LEU A 52 2.51 8.90 8.30
N LEU A 53 1.43 8.80 9.07
CA LEU A 53 0.84 7.51 9.43
C LEU A 53 0.40 6.70 8.21
N TYR A 54 -0.27 7.34 7.24
CA TYR A 54 -0.68 6.68 6.00
C TYR A 54 0.51 6.16 5.19
N LEU A 55 1.61 6.93 5.13
CA LEU A 55 2.85 6.51 4.48
C LEU A 55 3.46 5.28 5.16
N ILE A 56 3.49 5.26 6.50
CA ILE A 56 4.00 4.12 7.27
C ILE A 56 3.12 2.89 7.01
N ILE A 57 1.80 3.03 7.02
CA ILE A 57 0.87 1.92 6.75
C ILE A 57 1.07 1.37 5.33
N ALA A 58 1.18 2.24 4.33
CA ALA A 58 1.42 1.82 2.95
C ALA A 58 2.76 1.08 2.78
N ALA A 59 3.83 1.58 3.40
CA ALA A 59 5.14 0.92 3.39
C ALA A 59 5.11 -0.44 4.11
N SER A 60 4.41 -0.51 5.24
CA SER A 60 4.21 -1.74 6.01
C SER A 60 3.47 -2.79 5.20
N LEU A 61 2.37 -2.39 4.55
CA LEU A 61 1.57 -3.25 3.68
C LEU A 61 2.38 -3.76 2.49
N PHE A 62 3.19 -2.89 1.87
CA PHE A 62 4.06 -3.28 0.77
C PHE A 62 5.15 -4.27 1.21
N ALA A 63 5.82 -4.01 2.33
CA ALA A 63 6.83 -4.91 2.89
C ALA A 63 6.23 -6.27 3.29
N ALA A 64 5.04 -6.26 3.91
CA ALA A 64 4.30 -7.47 4.24
C ALA A 64 3.88 -8.24 2.98
N ALA A 65 3.44 -7.54 1.92
CA ALA A 65 3.12 -8.15 0.64
C ALA A 65 4.33 -8.85 0.03
N GLN A 66 5.48 -8.17 0.00
CA GLN A 66 6.72 -8.72 -0.53
C GLN A 66 7.15 -9.97 0.26
N SER A 67 7.10 -9.92 1.59
CA SER A 67 7.49 -11.05 2.46
C SER A 67 6.53 -12.24 2.33
N ASN A 68 5.22 -12.01 2.25
CA ASN A 68 4.23 -13.07 2.16
C ASN A 68 4.14 -13.66 0.76
N LEU A 69 4.18 -12.85 -0.31
CA LEU A 69 4.21 -13.35 -1.69
C LEU A 69 5.47 -14.17 -1.97
N ASN A 70 6.62 -13.78 -1.41
CA ASN A 70 7.85 -14.58 -1.48
C ASN A 70 7.80 -15.88 -0.65
N SER A 71 6.93 -15.95 0.36
CA SER A 71 6.80 -17.12 1.26
C SER A 71 5.74 -18.11 0.81
N ILE A 72 4.85 -17.74 -0.10
CA ILE A 72 4.00 -18.70 -0.81
C ILE A 72 4.95 -19.55 -1.67
N LYS A 73 5.24 -20.77 -1.23
CA LYS A 73 5.88 -21.82 -2.02
C LYS A 73 4.84 -22.92 -2.15
N PHE A 74 4.26 -23.06 -3.34
CA PHE A 74 3.52 -24.26 -3.72
C PHE A 74 4.46 -25.22 -4.44
#